data_AF-A0AAN9XEN5-F1
#
_entry.id   AF-A0AAN9XEN5-F1
#
_cell.length_a   1.000
_cell.length_b   1.000
_cell.length_c   1.000
_cell.angle_alpha   90.00
_cell.angle_beta   90.00
_cell.angle_gamma   90.00
#
_symmetry.space_group_name_H-M   'P 1'
#
loop_
_entity.id
_entity.type
_entity.pdbx_description
1 polymer ?
#
loop_
_entity_poly.entity_id
_entity_poly.type
_entity_poly.pdbx_seq_one_letter_code
_entity_poly.pdbx_strand_id
1 'polypeptide(L)'
;MVESLYIAEYHRQGGKDYMANGRSTHYKRQLARKLLEFEECVYGSLKKDEVSPEVFLERSSHMKWWNQYMAIKGISGKPELAIFMSNSHHYDQCTMGYYDFP
;
A
#
# COMPACT_ATOMS: atom_id res chain seq x y z
N MET A 1 11.26 -9.69 -13.52
CA MET A 1 10.67 -11.00 -13.88
C MET A 1 11.54 -12.15 -13.32
N VAL A 2 11.97 -12.09 -12.06
CA VAL A 2 12.97 -13.02 -11.48
C VAL A 2 12.44 -13.76 -10.24
N GLU A 3 11.51 -13.14 -9.50
CA GLU A 3 10.91 -13.75 -8.29
C GLU A 3 10.05 -14.98 -8.62
N SER A 4 9.30 -14.92 -9.72
CA SER A 4 8.40 -15.99 -10.17
C SER A 4 9.13 -17.31 -10.43
N LEU A 5 10.35 -17.26 -11.01
CA LEU A 5 11.21 -18.43 -11.21
C LEU A 5 11.68 -19.02 -9.87
N TYR A 6 12.01 -18.16 -8.91
CA TYR A 6 12.45 -18.59 -7.59
C TYR A 6 11.32 -19.24 -6.78
N ILE A 7 10.09 -18.72 -6.92
CA ILE A 7 8.89 -19.31 -6.32
C ILE A 7 8.62 -20.70 -6.91
N ALA A 8 8.70 -20.82 -8.24
CA ALA A 8 8.51 -22.10 -8.92
C ALA A 8 9.54 -23.15 -8.47
N GLU A 9 10.82 -22.76 -8.39
CA GLU A 9 11.91 -23.61 -7.92
C GLU A 9 11.71 -24.04 -6.44
N TYR A 10 11.29 -23.11 -5.58
CA TYR A 10 11.03 -23.40 -4.16
C TYR A 10 9.91 -24.43 -3.96
N HIS A 11 8.80 -24.28 -4.70
CA HIS A 11 7.71 -25.25 -4.66
C HIS A 11 8.07 -26.58 -5.34
N ARG A 12 8.88 -26.54 -6.41
CA ARG A 12 9.44 -27.75 -7.06
C ARG A 12 10.27 -28.58 -6.08
N GLN A 13 10.95 -27.94 -5.14
CA GLN A 13 11.74 -28.59 -4.08
C GLN A 13 10.90 -29.03 -2.87
N GLY A 14 9.57 -28.94 -2.94
CA GLY A 14 8.66 -29.35 -1.87
C GLY A 14 8.43 -28.31 -0.78
N GLY A 15 8.92 -27.08 -0.96
CA GLY A 15 8.69 -25.97 -0.05
C GLY A 15 7.20 -25.60 0.04
N LYS A 16 6.73 -25.34 1.27
CA LYS A 16 5.40 -24.80 1.57
C LYS A 16 5.55 -23.43 2.21
N ASP A 17 4.57 -22.56 2.01
CA ASP A 17 4.52 -21.22 2.59
C ASP A 17 5.75 -20.34 2.25
N TYR A 18 6.06 -20.21 0.95
CA TYR A 18 7.18 -19.40 0.45
C TYR A 18 7.21 -18.00 1.05
N MET A 19 6.05 -17.37 1.21
CA MET A 19 5.95 -16.01 1.74
C MET A 19 6.46 -15.89 3.19
N ALA A 20 6.29 -16.95 3.99
CA ALA A 20 6.76 -17.02 5.37
C ALA A 20 8.22 -17.50 5.44
N ASN A 21 8.54 -18.61 4.74
CA ASN A 21 9.76 -19.39 4.98
C ASN A 21 10.77 -19.36 3.82
N GLY A 22 10.33 -19.08 2.58
CA GLY A 22 11.15 -19.17 1.38
C GLY A 22 11.60 -17.84 0.78
N ARG A 23 10.97 -16.74 1.19
CA ARG A 23 11.21 -15.42 0.60
C ARG A 23 12.47 -14.77 1.16
N SER A 24 13.46 -14.58 0.28
CA SER A 24 14.72 -13.95 0.66
C SER A 24 14.54 -12.51 1.15
N THR A 25 15.46 -12.06 2.01
CA THR A 25 15.50 -10.69 2.53
C THR A 25 15.57 -9.64 1.42
N HIS A 26 16.28 -9.96 0.33
CA HIS A 26 16.37 -9.13 -0.86
C HIS A 26 14.99 -8.89 -1.49
N TYR A 27 14.19 -9.94 -1.67
CA TYR A 27 12.83 -9.77 -2.19
C TYR A 27 11.97 -8.98 -1.23
N LYS A 28 11.98 -9.30 0.07
CA LYS A 28 11.26 -8.53 1.11
C LYS A 28 11.58 -7.03 1.05
N ARG A 29 12.86 -6.66 0.88
CA ARG A 29 13.30 -5.28 0.70
C ARG A 29 12.78 -4.65 -0.59
N GLN A 30 12.75 -5.41 -1.70
CA GLN A 30 12.15 -4.92 -2.95
C GLN A 30 10.65 -4.66 -2.83
N LEU A 31 9.87 -5.50 -2.14
CA LEU A 31 8.46 -5.17 -1.92
C LEU A 31 8.29 -3.96 -1.02
N ALA A 32 9.08 -3.85 0.06
CA ALA A 32 9.00 -2.69 0.93
C ALA A 32 9.22 -1.38 0.13
N ARG A 33 10.16 -1.41 -0.82
CA ARG A 33 10.40 -0.28 -1.74
C ARG A 33 9.25 -0.04 -2.72
N LYS A 34 8.74 -1.09 -3.38
CA LYS A 34 7.57 -0.97 -4.28
C LYS A 34 6.31 -0.47 -3.57
N LEU A 35 6.15 -0.86 -2.30
CA LEU A 35 5.04 -0.47 -1.46
C LEU A 35 5.17 1.00 -1.06
N LEU A 36 6.39 1.45 -0.75
CA LEU A 36 6.69 2.86 -0.56
C LEU A 36 6.40 3.67 -1.83
N GLU A 37 6.89 3.23 -2.99
CA GLU A 37 6.63 3.86 -4.30
C GLU A 37 5.13 3.98 -4.60
N PHE A 38 4.35 2.94 -4.28
CA PHE A 38 2.91 2.97 -4.42
C PHE A 38 2.25 3.99 -3.48
N GLU A 39 2.70 4.10 -2.22
CA GLU A 39 2.23 5.15 -1.30
C GLU A 39 2.52 6.55 -1.86
N GLU A 40 3.71 6.80 -2.41
CA GLU A 40 4.03 8.11 -3.00
C GLU A 40 3.16 8.39 -4.23
N CYS A 41 2.88 7.36 -5.04
CA CYS A 41 2.04 7.47 -6.23
C CYS A 41 0.59 7.81 -5.85
N VAL A 42 0.01 7.10 -4.87
CA VAL A 42 -1.33 7.40 -4.35
C VAL A 42 -1.38 8.81 -3.79
N TYR A 43 -0.46 9.15 -2.88
CA TYR A 43 -0.42 10.48 -2.27
C TYR A 43 -0.21 11.61 -3.28
N GLY A 44 0.63 11.39 -4.30
CA GLY A 44 0.83 12.33 -5.40
C GLY A 44 -0.41 12.49 -6.28
N SER A 45 -1.21 11.43 -6.45
CA SER A 45 -2.48 11.48 -7.19
C SER A 45 -3.54 12.25 -6.39
N LEU A 46 -3.54 12.09 -5.05
CA LEU A 46 -4.40 12.87 -4.15
C LEU A 46 -4.06 14.37 -4.17
N LYS A 47 -2.77 14.72 -4.14
CA LYS A 47 -2.31 16.11 -4.26
C LYS A 47 -2.72 16.82 -5.55
N LYS A 48 -3.08 16.08 -6.60
CA LYS A 48 -3.41 16.62 -7.92
C LYS A 48 -4.91 16.59 -8.23
N ASP A 49 -5.74 16.19 -7.26
CA ASP A 49 -7.18 15.95 -7.46
C ASP A 49 -7.50 14.99 -8.64
N GLU A 50 -6.55 14.09 -8.98
CA GLU A 50 -6.72 13.13 -10.10
C GLU A 50 -7.55 11.91 -9.69
N VAL A 51 -7.95 11.81 -8.41
CA VAL A 51 -8.60 10.63 -7.84
C VAL A 51 -10.01 10.98 -7.38
N SER A 52 -10.98 10.19 -7.83
CA SER A 52 -12.37 10.33 -7.38
C SER A 52 -12.50 10.04 -5.87
N PRO A 53 -13.29 10.83 -5.12
CA PRO A 53 -13.62 10.58 -3.71
C PRO A 53 -14.14 9.17 -3.42
N GLU A 54 -14.72 8.51 -4.42
CA GLU A 54 -15.27 7.16 -4.30
C GLU A 54 -14.24 6.11 -3.85
N VAL A 55 -12.95 6.37 -4.06
CA VAL A 55 -11.89 5.48 -3.56
C VAL A 55 -11.84 5.43 -2.03
N PHE A 56 -12.37 6.44 -1.34
CA PHE A 56 -12.39 6.51 0.13
C PHE A 56 -13.66 5.92 0.75
N LEU A 57 -14.61 5.45 -0.06
CA LEU A 57 -15.77 4.74 0.45
C LEU A 57 -15.33 3.50 1.22
N GLU A 58 -15.91 3.27 2.40
CA GLU A 58 -15.52 2.18 3.31
C GLU A 58 -15.45 0.80 2.63
N ARG A 59 -16.35 0.56 1.65
CA ARG A 59 -16.44 -0.71 0.91
C ARG A 59 -15.56 -0.77 -0.34
N SER A 60 -14.82 0.29 -0.66
CA SER A 60 -13.97 0.36 -1.85
C SER A 60 -12.83 -0.65 -1.76
N SER A 61 -12.33 -1.07 -2.92
CA SER A 61 -11.13 -1.93 -2.99
C SER A 61 -9.90 -1.23 -2.42
N HIS A 62 -9.82 0.10 -2.52
CA HIS A 62 -8.73 0.90 -1.97
C HIS A 62 -8.73 0.89 -0.43
N MET A 63 -9.89 1.10 0.21
CA MET A 63 -10.02 1.05 1.67
C MET A 63 -9.78 -0.36 2.22
N LYS A 64 -10.22 -1.40 1.51
CA LYS A 64 -9.88 -2.80 1.85
C LYS A 64 -8.38 -3.04 1.80
N TRP A 65 -7.71 -2.57 0.75
CA TRP A 65 -6.26 -2.67 0.62
C TRP A 65 -5.54 -1.89 1.74
N TRP A 66 -5.95 -0.66 2.03
CA TRP A 66 -5.36 0.18 3.07
C TRP A 66 -5.44 -0.49 4.46
N ASN A 67 -6.60 -1.05 4.80
CA ASN A 67 -6.79 -1.75 6.08
C ASN A 67 -5.88 -2.98 6.21
N GLN A 68 -5.74 -3.77 5.14
CA GLN A 68 -4.82 -4.91 5.12
C GLN A 68 -3.36 -4.47 5.21
N TYR A 69 -3.03 -3.39 4.51
CA TYR A 69 -1.70 -2.81 4.50
C TYR A 69 -1.29 -2.31 5.90
N MET A 70 -2.15 -1.56 6.57
CA MET A 70 -1.93 -1.08 7.94
C MET A 70 -1.77 -2.22 8.95
N ALA A 71 -2.52 -3.32 8.79
CA ALA A 71 -2.39 -4.50 9.64
C ALA A 71 -1.01 -5.19 9.49
N ILE A 72 -0.35 -5.05 8.33
CA ILE A 72 0.96 -5.66 8.05
C ILE A 72 2.11 -4.72 8.40
N LYS A 73 2.03 -3.44 8.05
CA LYS A 73 3.14 -2.48 8.16
C LYS A 73 3.11 -1.65 9.45
N GLY A 74 1.96 -1.52 10.10
CA GLY A 74 1.73 -0.48 11.12
C GLY A 74 1.89 0.94 10.56
N ILE A 75 1.93 1.95 11.42
CA ILE A 75 2.09 3.38 11.05
C ILE A 75 3.53 3.70 10.53
N SER A 76 4.31 2.70 10.12
CA SER A 76 5.71 2.86 9.69
C SER A 76 5.87 3.16 8.18
N GLY A 77 4.76 3.31 7.44
CA GLY A 77 4.73 3.92 6.11
C GLY A 77 4.46 5.41 6.22
N LYS A 78 5.03 6.20 5.29
CA LYS A 78 5.00 7.68 5.23
C LYS A 78 3.93 8.31 6.13
N PRO A 79 4.33 9.03 7.20
CA PRO A 79 3.36 9.55 8.17
C PRO A 79 2.29 10.40 7.49
N GLU A 80 2.58 11.05 6.36
CA GLU A 80 1.65 11.94 5.66
C GLU A 80 0.42 11.22 5.12
N LEU A 81 0.58 10.09 4.41
CA LEU A 81 -0.58 9.32 3.93
C LEU A 81 -1.29 8.64 5.10
N ALA A 82 -0.54 8.16 6.10
CA ALA A 82 -1.14 7.56 7.29
C ALA A 82 -1.95 8.57 8.11
N ILE A 83 -1.46 9.81 8.25
CA ILE A 83 -2.14 10.94 8.89
C ILE A 83 -3.39 11.29 8.09
N PHE A 84 -3.28 11.38 6.77
CA PHE A 84 -4.42 11.63 5.90
C PHE A 84 -5.51 10.58 6.12
N MET A 85 -5.16 9.29 6.02
CA MET A 85 -6.07 8.15 6.13
C MET A 85 -6.56 7.86 7.56
N SER A 86 -5.97 8.49 8.58
CA SER A 86 -6.37 8.29 9.98
C SER A 86 -7.63 9.07 10.38
N ASN A 87 -7.99 10.09 9.59
CA ASN A 87 -9.11 10.97 9.89
C ASN A 87 -10.05 11.03 8.69
N SER A 88 -11.25 10.49 8.85
CA SER A 88 -12.25 10.47 7.78
C SER A 88 -12.67 11.86 7.31
N HIS A 89 -12.52 12.89 8.15
CA HIS A 89 -12.82 14.27 7.77
C HIS A 89 -11.90 14.80 6.66
N HIS A 90 -10.69 14.25 6.53
CA HIS A 90 -9.79 14.62 5.43
C HIS A 90 -10.32 14.15 4.07
N TYR A 91 -11.15 13.10 4.02
CA TYR A 91 -11.76 12.63 2.78
C TYR A 91 -12.76 13.64 2.24
N ASP A 92 -13.59 14.19 3.13
CA ASP A 92 -14.55 15.25 2.79
C ASP A 92 -13.82 16.53 2.35
N GLN A 93 -12.76 16.91 3.07
CA GLN A 93 -11.93 18.06 2.71
C GLN A 93 -11.21 17.87 1.36
N CYS A 94 -10.70 16.67 1.07
CA CYS A 94 -10.10 16.32 -0.22
C CYS A 94 -11.14 16.39 -1.35
N THR A 95 -12.37 15.92 -1.10
CA THR A 95 -13.48 15.98 -2.06
C THR A 95 -13.88 17.41 -2.40
N MET A 96 -13.76 18.31 -1.43
CA MET A 96 -14.11 19.72 -1.59
C MET A 96 -12.92 20.59 -2.04
N GLY A 97 -11.73 20.01 -2.24
CA GLY A 97 -10.51 20.76 -2.58
C GLY A 97 -9.97 21.67 -1.46
N TYR A 98 -10.39 21.43 -0.21
CA TYR A 98 -10.02 22.21 0.98
C TYR A 98 -8.92 21.56 1.83
N TYR A 99 -8.50 20.34 1.51
CA TYR A 99 -7.42 19.69 2.24
C TYR A 99 -6.06 20.21 1.77
N ASP A 100 -5.37 20.94 2.64
CA ASP A 100 -4.00 21.37 2.38
C ASP A 100 -3.05 20.23 2.74
N PHE A 101 -2.40 19.66 1.72
CA PHE A 101 -1.48 18.56 1.92
C PHE A 101 -0.12 19.09 2.38
N PRO A 102 0.38 18.73 3.58
CA PRO A 102 1.68 19.18 4.07
C PRO A 102 2.87 18.71 3.21
#